data_AF-A0A963J3D9-F1
#
_entry.id   AF-A0A963J3D9-F1
#
_cell.length_a   1.000
_cell.length_b   1.000
_cell.length_c   1.000
_cell.angle_alpha   90.00
_cell.angle_beta   90.00
_cell.angle_gamma   90.00
#
_symmetry.space_group_name_H-M   'P 1'
#
loop_
_entity.id
_entity.type
_entity.pdbx_description
1 polymer ?
#
loop_
_entity_poly.entity_id
_entity_poly.type
_entity_poly.pdbx_seq_one_letter_code
_entity_poly.pdbx_strand_id
1 'polypeptide(L)' 'MSSITFTTAMGVPGSSRLRESSALLEAGHFLTMSAVRFSDRVELGLHGDMLQSYMSFTPAQARAVAAELLACADALQGRA' A
#
# COMPACT_ATOMS: atom_id res chain seq x y z
N MET A 1 3.32 -17.62 9.27
CA MET A 1 2.52 -16.56 8.62
C MET A 1 2.79 -15.27 9.36
N SER A 2 3.51 -14.33 8.76
CA SER A 2 3.62 -12.98 9.34
C SER A 2 2.32 -12.24 9.01
N SER A 3 1.48 -12.03 10.02
CA SER A 3 0.18 -11.37 9.87
C SER A 3 0.37 -9.86 9.97
N ILE A 4 0.81 -9.25 8.87
CA ILE A 4 0.79 -7.77 8.77
C ILE A 4 -0.66 -7.32 8.93
N THR A 5 -0.93 -6.54 9.98
CA THR A 5 -2.28 -6.03 10.25
C THR A 5 -2.39 -4.61 9.72
N PHE A 6 -3.29 -4.42 8.75
CA PHE A 6 -3.58 -3.10 8.22
C PHE A 6 -4.67 -2.40 9.04
N THR A 7 -4.39 -1.18 9.48
CA THR A 7 -5.42 -0.23 9.94
C THR A 7 -5.93 0.52 8.72
N THR A 8 -7.25 0.61 8.54
CA THR A 8 -7.85 1.30 7.40
C THR A 8 -8.78 2.40 7.88
N ALA A 9 -8.69 3.57 7.25
CA ALA A 9 -9.59 4.71 7.43
C ALA A 9 -10.22 5.11 6.10
N MET A 10 -11.51 5.42 6.11
CA MET A 10 -12.22 5.98 4.96
C MET A 10 -12.19 7.51 5.02
N GLY A 11 -12.05 8.14 3.87
CA GLY A 11 -12.07 9.58 3.74
C GLY A 11 -13.44 10.18 4.04
N VAL A 12 -13.51 11.10 4.99
CA VAL A 12 -14.69 11.93 5.23
C VAL A 12 -14.82 13.05 4.16
N PRO A 13 -15.99 13.69 4.01
CA PRO A 13 -16.14 14.85 3.13
C PRO A 13 -15.09 15.94 3.46
N GLY A 14 -14.40 16.45 2.44
CA GLY A 14 -13.29 17.41 2.60
C GLY A 14 -11.90 16.78 2.80
N SER A 15 -11.80 15.47 3.03
CA SER A 15 -10.49 14.79 3.09
C SER A 15 -9.82 14.68 1.73
N SER A 16 -8.50 14.82 1.72
CA SER A 16 -7.63 14.62 0.55
C SER A 16 -7.53 13.18 0.08
N ARG A 17 -7.90 12.22 0.95
CA ARG A 17 -7.86 10.78 0.68
C ARG A 17 -9.29 10.22 0.67
N LEU A 18 -9.59 9.33 -0.27
CA LEU A 18 -10.81 8.52 -0.31
C LEU A 18 -10.73 7.33 0.64
N ARG A 19 -9.54 6.76 0.74
CA ARG A 19 -9.20 5.64 1.62
C ARG A 19 -7.73 5.76 1.96
N GLU A 20 -7.39 5.42 3.18
CA GLU A 20 -6.02 5.27 3.64
C GLU A 20 -5.91 3.96 4.43
N SER A 21 -4.83 3.23 4.20
CA SER A 21 -4.48 2.04 4.95
C SER A 21 -3.03 2.16 5.39
N SER A 22 -2.72 1.65 6.58
CA SER A 22 -1.37 1.63 7.10
C SER A 22 -1.08 0.38 7.90
N ALA A 23 0.18 -0.03 7.94
CA ALA A 23 0.62 -1.17 8.73
C ALA A 23 2.03 -0.95 9.26
N LEU A 24 2.29 -1.46 10.46
CA LEU A 24 3.64 -1.60 10.97
C LEU A 24 4.22 -2.92 10.44
N LEU A 25 5.36 -2.83 9.78
CA LEU A 25 6.13 -3.97 9.32
C LEU A 25 7.13 -4.40 10.40
N GLU A 26 7.73 -5.57 10.19
CA GLU A 26 8.87 -6.01 10.99
C GLU A 26 10.02 -4.98 10.90
N ALA A 27 10.85 -4.90 11.95
CA ALA A 27 11.89 -3.88 12.12
C ALA A 27 11.41 -2.41 12.27
N GLY A 28 10.12 -2.17 12.52
CA GLY A 28 9.59 -0.85 12.86
C GLY A 28 9.30 0.06 11.66
N HIS A 29 9.45 -0.45 10.44
CA HIS A 29 9.05 0.27 9.23
C HIS A 29 7.53 0.42 9.13
N PHE A 30 7.08 1.51 8.54
CA PHE A 30 5.66 1.82 8.40
C PHE A 30 5.28 1.85 6.92
N LEU A 31 4.30 1.04 6.54
CA LEU A 31 3.73 1.00 5.20
C LEU A 31 2.45 1.81 5.18
N THR A 32 2.26 2.62 4.14
CA THR A 32 1.05 3.41 3.90
C THR A 32 0.56 3.21 2.49
N MET A 33 -0.75 3.15 2.32
CA MET A 33 -1.44 3.08 1.05
C MET A 33 -2.60 4.07 1.07
N SER A 34 -2.77 4.86 0.03
CA SER A 34 -3.93 5.75 -0.05
C SER A 34 -4.46 5.91 -1.46
N ALA A 35 -5.79 6.03 -1.57
CA ALA A 35 -6.45 6.50 -2.78
C ALA A 35 -6.67 8.00 -2.62
N VAL A 36 -5.92 8.81 -3.37
CA VAL A 36 -5.93 10.28 -3.27
C VAL A 36 -7.06 10.84 -4.12
N ARG A 37 -7.93 11.63 -3.51
CA ARG A 37 -9.16 12.14 -4.11
C ARG A 37 -8.90 13.08 -5.28
N PHE A 38 -7.97 14.02 -5.11
CA PHE A 38 -7.80 15.15 -6.04
C PHE A 38 -6.96 14.81 -7.28
N SER A 39 -6.05 13.85 -7.15
CA SER A 39 -5.13 13.47 -8.23
C SER A 39 -5.56 12.17 -8.94
N ASP A 40 -6.60 11.50 -8.44
CA ASP A 40 -7.02 10.16 -8.87
C ASP A 40 -5.84 9.18 -8.93
N ARG A 41 -5.02 9.19 -7.87
CA ARG A 41 -3.83 8.34 -7.74
C ARG A 41 -3.95 7.40 -6.57
N VAL A 42 -3.29 6.26 -6.70
CA VAL A 42 -3.00 5.36 -5.58
C VAL A 42 -1.55 5.59 -5.18
N GLU A 43 -1.33 6.01 -3.93
CA GLU A 43 0.00 6.21 -3.38
C GLU A 43 0.37 5.05 -2.45
N LEU A 44 1.61 4.59 -2.57
CA LEU A 44 2.25 3.61 -1.70
C LEU A 44 3.48 4.27 -1.08
N GLY A 45 3.51 4.39 0.24
CA GLY A 45 4.61 4.99 0.98
C GLY A 45 5.24 3.98 1.95
N LEU A 46 6.57 3.86 1.92
CA LEU A 46 7.36 3.15 2.92
C LEU A 46 8.14 4.18 3.73
N HIS A 47 7.96 4.15 5.06
CA HIS A 47 8.61 5.05 5.99
C HIS A 47 9.48 4.24 6.96
N GLY A 48 10.72 4.67 7.16
CA GLY A 48 11.62 4.13 8.17
C GLY A 48 12.47 5.23 8.80
N ASP A 49 13.46 4.85 9.62
CA ASP A 49 14.14 5.76 10.54
C ASP A 49 14.76 7.00 9.88
N MET A 50 15.14 6.95 8.60
CA MET A 50 15.63 8.12 7.85
C MET A 50 15.30 8.12 6.35
N LEU A 51 14.48 7.18 5.88
CA LEU A 51 14.13 7.07 4.45
C LEU A 51 12.61 6.99 4.30
N GLN A 52 12.09 7.86 3.44
CA GLN A 52 10.73 7.79 2.95
C GLN A 52 10.76 7.58 1.45
N SER A 53 10.11 6.51 0.99
CA SER A 53 9.95 6.21 -0.43
C SER A 53 8.47 6.24 -0.77
N TYR A 54 8.11 6.98 -1.80
CA TYR A 54 6.73 7.09 -2.28
C TYR A 54 6.66 6.67 -3.74
N MET A 55 5.66 5.85 -4.04
CA MET A 55 5.27 5.50 -5.40
C MET A 55 3.84 5.98 -5.63
N SER A 56 3.59 6.54 -6.82
CA SER A 56 2.28 7.05 -7.21
C SER A 56 1.83 6.42 -8.52
N PHE A 57 0.65 5.81 -8.51
CA PHE A 57 0.11 5.03 -9.61
C PHE A 57 -1.23 5.59 -10.06
N THR A 58 -1.54 5.47 -11.35
CA THR A 58 -2.96 5.49 -11.78
C THR A 58 -3.70 4.26 -11.19
N PRO A 59 -5.04 4.26 -11.14
CA PRO A 59 -5.79 3.07 -10.70
C PRO A 59 -5.51 1.83 -11.55
N ALA A 60 -5.25 2.00 -12.86
CA ALA A 60 -4.90 0.88 -13.75
C ALA A 60 -3.51 0.31 -13.42
N GLN A 61 -2.50 1.17 -13.24
CA GLN A 61 -1.15 0.74 -12.85
C GLN A 61 -1.15 0.07 -11.47
N ALA A 62 -1.88 0.61 -10.50
CA ALA A 62 -1.97 0.03 -9.17
C ALA A 62 -2.54 -1.41 -9.20
N ARG A 63 -3.58 -1.65 -10.01
CA ARG A 63 -4.14 -3.00 -10.20
C ARG A 63 -3.13 -3.95 -10.87
N ALA A 64 -2.39 -3.47 -11.87
CA ALA A 64 -1.35 -4.28 -12.53
C ALA A 64 -0.22 -4.66 -11.56
N VAL A 65 0.27 -3.71 -10.76
CA VAL A 65 1.28 -3.97 -9.73
C VAL A 65 0.76 -4.95 -8.68
N ALA A 66 -0.48 -4.78 -8.21
CA ALA A 66 -1.08 -5.70 -7.25
C ALA A 66 -1.22 -7.13 -7.79
N ALA A 67 -1.56 -7.28 -9.08
CA ALA A 67 -1.63 -8.58 -9.74
C ALA A 67 -0.24 -9.26 -9.81
N GLU A 68 0.82 -8.50 -10.13
CA GLU A 68 2.18 -9.03 -10.17
C GLU A 68 2.70 -9.42 -8.77
N LEU A 69 2.39 -8.61 -7.75
CA LEU A 69 2.72 -8.94 -6.36
C LEU A 69 2.06 -10.25 -5.91
N LEU A 70 0.80 -10.46 -6.30
CA LEU A 70 0.08 -11.70 -6.03
C LEU A 70 0.72 -12.89 -6.76
N ALA A 71 1.03 -12.75 -8.05
CA ALA A 71 1.70 -13.79 -8.84
C ALA A 71 3.06 -14.19 -8.23
N CYS A 72 3.83 -13.21 -7.75
CA CYS A 72 5.08 -13.45 -7.03
C CYS A 72 4.87 -14.25 -5.73
N ALA A 73 3.83 -13.94 -4.96
CA ALA A 73 3.48 -14.67 -3.74
C ALA A 73 3.07 -16.11 -4.05
N ASP A 74 2.23 -16.31 -5.07
CA ASP A 74 1.79 -17.63 -5.52
C ASP A 74 2.97 -18.48 -6.02
N ALA A 75 3.91 -17.88 -6.76
CA ALA A 75 5.12 -18.56 -7.21
C ALA A 75 6.02 -19.04 -6.06
N LEU A 76 6.04 -18.34 -4.92
CA LEU A 76 6.75 -18.79 -3.72
C LEU A 76 6.03 -19.94 -3.01
N GLN A 77 4.70 -19.99 -3.06
CA GLN A 77 3.91 -21.09 -2.48
C GLN A 77 4.00 -22.37 -3.34
N GLY A 78 4.09 -22.24 -4.66
CA GLY A 78 4.26 -23.36 -5.60
C GLY A 78 5.65 -24.01 -5.61
N ARG A 79 6.59 -23.52 -4.78
CA ARG A 79 7.92 -24.14 -4.55
C ARG A 79 7.94 -25.17 -3.41
N ALA A 80 6.78 -25.51 -2.85
CA ALA A 80 6.62 -26.55 -1.83
C ALA A 80 6.73 -27.97 -2.40
#